data_AF-A0A920GT27-F1
#
_entry.id   AF-A0A920GT27-F1
#
_cell.length_a   1.000
_cell.length_b   1.000
_cell.length_c   1.000
_cell.angle_alpha   90.00
_cell.angle_beta   90.00
_cell.angle_gamma   90.00
#
_symmetry.space_group_name_H-M   'P 1'
#
loop_
_entity.id
_entity.type
_entity.pdbx_description
1 polymer ?
#
loop_
_entity_poly.entity_id
_entity_poly.type
_entity_poly.pdbx_seq_one_letter_code
_entity_poly.pdbx_strand_id
1 'polypeptide(L)' 'MMRGRKFLEDTFGDGEKAEDMSPINYAYKLKTPYMLIHGKKDVRTPYKEAEAFMKAMDKNGSNMKR' A
#
# COMPACT_ATOMS: atom_id res chain seq x y z
N MET A 1 -17.42 -11.41 9.29
CA MET A 1 -16.53 -10.79 8.28
C MET A 1 -15.08 -10.69 8.84
N MET A 2 -14.46 -11.83 9.20
CA MET A 2 -13.18 -11.91 9.97
C MET A 2 -12.06 -12.69 9.25
N ARG A 3 -12.21 -13.05 7.96
CA ARG A 3 -11.18 -13.85 7.26
C ARG A 3 -9.94 -13.05 6.84
N GLY A 4 -10.09 -11.77 6.51
CA GLY A 4 -8.97 -10.96 5.97
C GLY A 4 -7.91 -10.58 7.01
N ARG A 5 -8.32 -10.12 8.20
CA ARG A 5 -7.39 -9.79 9.29
C ARG A 5 -6.62 -11.01 9.77
N LYS A 6 -7.35 -12.10 10.01
CA LYS A 6 -6.74 -13.38 10.38
C LYS A 6 -5.77 -13.89 9.32
N PHE A 7 -6.11 -13.77 8.03
CA PHE A 7 -5.18 -14.10 6.95
C PHE A 7 -3.89 -13.28 6.99
N LEU A 8 -3.98 -11.97 7.24
CA LEU A 8 -2.79 -11.10 7.33
C LEU A 8 -1.94 -11.44 8.55
N GLU A 9 -2.56 -11.67 9.71
CA GLU A 9 -1.89 -12.13 10.93
C GLU A 9 -1.21 -13.50 10.71
N ASP A 10 -1.90 -14.44 10.08
CA ASP A 10 -1.36 -15.78 9.77
C ASP A 10 -0.22 -15.71 8.73
N THR A 11 -0.23 -14.72 7.81
CA THR A 11 0.74 -14.60 6.72
C THR A 11 1.98 -13.82 7.11
N PHE A 12 1.82 -12.72 7.85
CA PHE A 12 2.90 -11.79 8.17
C PHE A 12 3.32 -11.83 9.64
N GLY A 13 2.53 -12.45 10.51
CA GLY A 13 2.74 -12.44 11.96
C GLY A 13 2.35 -11.10 12.59
N ASP A 14 2.95 -10.85 13.74
CA ASP A 14 2.83 -9.65 14.56
C ASP A 14 3.17 -8.39 13.76
N GLY A 15 2.55 -7.26 14.11
CA GLY A 15 2.49 -6.03 13.31
C GLY A 15 3.83 -5.50 12.77
N GLU A 16 4.96 -5.70 13.46
CA GLU A 16 6.28 -5.22 13.02
C GLU A 16 6.70 -5.82 11.67
N LYS A 17 6.47 -7.12 11.45
CA LYS A 17 6.81 -7.76 10.17
C LYS A 17 5.92 -7.27 9.03
N ALA A 18 4.65 -6.98 9.33
CA ALA A 18 3.74 -6.40 8.36
C ALA A 18 4.16 -4.97 7.97
N GLU A 19 4.64 -4.19 8.93
CA GLU A 19 5.21 -2.85 8.67
C GLU A 19 6.48 -2.93 7.83
N ASP A 20 7.42 -3.82 8.17
CA ASP A 20 8.67 -4.01 7.42
C ASP A 20 8.45 -4.44 5.97
N MET A 21 7.37 -5.17 5.70
CA MET A 21 7.01 -5.65 4.35
C MET A 21 6.10 -4.68 3.59
N SER A 22 5.60 -3.63 4.25
CA SER A 22 4.66 -2.69 3.64
C SER A 22 5.35 -1.78 2.62
N PRO A 23 4.94 -1.81 1.33
CA PRO A 23 5.62 -1.06 0.26
C PRO A 23 5.66 0.46 0.46
N ILE A 24 4.68 1.02 1.17
CA ILE A 24 4.58 2.47 1.44
C ILE A 24 5.82 3.01 2.16
N ASN A 25 6.43 2.21 3.03
CA ASN A 25 7.63 2.56 3.78
C ASN A 25 8.87 2.66 2.89
N TYR A 26 8.78 2.21 1.64
CA TYR A 26 9.86 2.21 0.66
C TYR A 26 9.51 2.97 -0.62
N ALA A 27 8.47 3.80 -0.59
CA ALA A 27 8.05 4.60 -1.75
C ALA A 27 9.23 5.42 -2.36
N TYR A 28 10.18 5.86 -1.54
CA TYR A 28 11.38 6.60 -1.98
C TYR A 28 12.34 5.78 -2.86
N LYS A 29 12.24 4.44 -2.83
CA LYS A 29 13.04 3.56 -3.68
C LYS A 29 12.45 3.41 -5.08
N LEU A 30 11.20 3.80 -5.31
CA LEU A 30 10.52 3.62 -6.58
C LEU A 30 10.97 4.70 -7.58
N LYS A 31 11.83 4.31 -8.53
CA LYS A 31 12.40 5.21 -9.55
C LYS A 31 11.80 5.03 -10.95
N THR A 32 11.08 3.92 -11.15
CA THR A 32 10.49 3.54 -12.44
C THR A 32 9.06 4.07 -12.54
N PRO A 33 8.61 4.51 -13.72
CA PRO A 33 7.20 4.86 -13.95
C PRO A 33 6.26 3.74 -13.52
N TYR A 34 5.17 4.10 -12.86
CA TYR A 34 4.21 3.18 -12.28
C TYR A 34 2.78 3.70 -12.45
N MET A 35 1.81 2.77 -12.51
CA MET A 35 0.39 3.05 -12.60
C MET A 35 -0.35 2.29 -11.49
N LEU A 36 -1.13 3.00 -10.68
CA LEU A 36 -1.97 2.43 -9.62
C LEU A 36 -3.42 2.40 -10.08
N ILE A 37 -4.02 1.21 -10.16
CA ILE A 37 -5.45 1.04 -10.43
C ILE A 37 -6.12 0.51 -9.15
N HIS A 38 -7.10 1.23 -8.63
CA HIS A 38 -7.80 0.84 -7.40
C HIS A 38 -9.29 1.19 -7.43
N GLY A 39 -10.14 0.29 -6.91
CA GLY A 39 -11.58 0.52 -6.81
C GLY A 39 -11.95 1.42 -5.63
N LYS A 40 -12.68 2.52 -5.88
CA LYS A 40 -13.14 3.45 -4.83
C LYS A 40 -14.01 2.79 -3.75
N LYS A 41 -14.66 1.67 -4.07
CA LYS A 41 -15.55 0.92 -3.17
C LYS A 41 -14.99 -0.46 -2.78
N ASP A 42 -13.69 -0.72 -2.98
CA ASP A 42 -13.10 -2.00 -2.56
C ASP A 42 -13.04 -2.09 -1.03
N VAL A 43 -13.85 -2.99 -0.47
CA VAL A 43 -13.96 -3.22 0.98
C VAL A 43 -12.90 -4.16 1.54
N ARG A 44 -12.19 -4.90 0.67
CA ARG A 44 -11.14 -5.86 1.07
C ARG A 44 -9.80 -5.17 1.18
N THR A 45 -9.51 -4.24 0.27
CA THR A 45 -8.31 -3.39 0.27
C THR A 45 -8.75 -1.92 0.27
N PRO A 46 -8.77 -1.25 1.43
CA PRO A 46 -9.34 0.09 1.53
C PRO A 46 -8.66 1.11 0.60
N TYR A 47 -9.46 1.87 -0.14
CA TYR A 47 -8.99 2.92 -1.05
C TYR A 47 -8.07 3.96 -0.39
N LYS A 48 -8.26 4.23 0.91
CA LYS A 48 -7.41 5.15 1.69
C LYS A 48 -5.92 4.75 1.68
N GLU A 49 -5.61 3.45 1.62
CA GLU A 49 -4.21 2.98 1.58
C GLU A 49 -3.57 3.29 0.22
N ALA A 50 -4.34 3.18 -0.87
CA ALA A 50 -3.90 3.62 -2.19
C ALA A 50 -3.63 5.13 -2.19
N GLU A 51 -4.52 5.95 -1.62
CA GLU A 51 -4.29 7.41 -1.51
C GLU A 51 -3.07 7.75 -0.64
N ALA A 52 -2.83 7.02 0.45
CA ALA A 52 -1.65 7.19 1.29
C ALA A 52 -0.37 6.89 0.50
N PHE A 53 -0.36 5.78 -0.25
CA PHE A 53 0.77 5.41 -1.11
C PHE A 53 1.04 6.48 -2.19
N MET A 54 0.00 6.99 -2.84
CA MET A 54 0.09 8.08 -3.81
C MET A 54 0.75 9.34 -3.21
N LYS A 55 0.33 9.74 -2.01
CA LYS A 55 0.91 10.91 -1.32
C LYS A 55 2.38 10.68 -0.94
N ALA A 56 2.75 9.46 -0.55
CA ALA A 56 4.14 9.12 -0.27
C ALA A 56 5.00 9.22 -1.54
N MET A 57 4.48 8.76 -2.68
CA MET A 57 5.14 8.85 -3.98
C MET A 57 5.33 10.30 -4.46
N ASP A 58 4.29 11.14 -4.33
CA ASP A 58 4.36 12.57 -4.69
C ASP A 58 5.45 13.30 -3.89
N LYS A 59 5.56 13.02 -2.58
CA LYS A 59 6.60 13.60 -1.70
C LYS A 59 8.02 13.26 -2.15
N ASN A 60 8.20 12.13 -2.83
CA ASN A 60 9.51 11.65 -3.27
C ASN A 60 9.86 12.12 -4.71
N GLY A 61 9.10 13.06 -5.28
CA GLY A 61 9.40 13.65 -6.59
C GLY A 61 9.20 12.70 -7.77
N SER A 62 8.43 11.62 -7.59
CA SER A 62 8.16 10.66 -8.64
C SER A 62 7.17 11.23 -9.65
N ASN A 63 7.56 11.34 -10.92
CA ASN A 63 6.68 11.72 -12.03
C ASN A 63 5.69 10.59 -12.34
N MET A 64 4.64 10.49 -11.53
CA MET A 64 3.57 9.51 -11.70
C MET A 64 2.50 10.02 -12.67
N LYS A 65 2.09 9.18 -13.63
CA LYS A 65 0.91 9.44 -14.48
C LYS A 65 -0.32 8.80 -13.82
N ARG A 66 -1.39 9.60 -13.70
CA ARG A 66 -2.65 9.24 -13.01
C ARG A 66 -3.74 8.91 -14.01
#